data_AF-D6TWU8-F1
#
_entry.id   AF-D6TWU8-F1
#
_cell.length_a   1.000
_cell.length_b   1.000
_cell.length_c   1.000
_cell.angle_alpha   90.00
_cell.angle_beta   90.00
_cell.angle_gamma   90.00
#
_symmetry.space_group_name_H-M   'P 1'
#
loop_
_entity.id
_entity.type
_entity.pdbx_description
1 polymer ?
#
loop_
_entity_poly.entity_id
_entity_poly.type
_entity_poly.pdbx_seq_one_letter_code
_entity_poly.pdbx_strand_id
1 'polypeptide(L)'
;MQSRAKKLAAPLDESDVTFAALMQPHWLQTRREMQERSVILLIQDTTELDLTHRHKMSGIGQIGDKKGRGLLLQTVLAVVVLATWDICSRKSKCYTGIRSHLPYLEMHHQER
;
A
#
# COMPACT_ATOMS: atom_id res chain seq x y z
N MET A 1 9.90 33.13 -10.11
CA MET A 1 9.17 31.88 -9.83
C MET A 1 10.06 30.69 -10.19
N GLN A 2 11.04 30.35 -9.34
CA GLN A 2 11.94 29.23 -9.60
C GLN A 2 11.25 27.91 -9.23
N SER A 3 11.19 26.98 -10.19
CA SER A 3 10.56 25.67 -10.06
C SER A 3 11.30 24.81 -9.03
N ARG A 4 10.58 24.41 -7.99
CA ARG A 4 11.10 23.57 -6.90
C ARG A 4 11.07 22.10 -7.32
N ALA A 5 11.87 21.73 -8.30
CA ALA A 5 12.17 20.31 -8.57
C ALA A 5 13.24 19.84 -7.58
N LYS A 6 12.87 19.68 -6.30
CA LYS A 6 13.75 19.08 -5.30
C LYS A 6 13.71 17.56 -5.53
N LYS A 7 14.82 17.01 -6.05
CA LYS A 7 15.04 15.57 -6.26
C LYS A 7 14.73 14.80 -4.96
N LEU A 8 13.62 14.07 -4.93
CA LEU A 8 13.12 13.27 -3.79
C LEU A 8 13.90 11.96 -3.55
N ALA A 9 15.21 11.95 -3.83
CA ALA A 9 16.06 10.76 -3.69
C ALA A 9 17.10 10.87 -2.56
N ALA A 10 17.05 11.93 -1.76
CA ALA A 10 18.16 12.32 -0.88
C ALA A 10 18.37 11.50 0.42
N PRO A 11 17.37 10.83 1.05
CA PRO A 11 17.62 10.14 2.32
C PRO A 11 17.33 8.63 2.30
N LEU A 12 17.30 7.95 1.15
CA LEU A 12 17.02 6.50 1.13
C LEU A 12 18.29 5.61 1.17
N ASP A 13 19.47 6.21 1.07
CA ASP A 13 20.77 5.53 1.08
C ASP A 13 21.60 5.97 2.30
N GLU A 14 20.94 6.06 3.46
CA GLU A 14 21.59 6.37 4.74
C GLU A 14 21.49 5.15 5.66
N SER A 15 22.55 4.86 6.40
CA SER A 15 22.65 3.65 7.25
C SER A 15 21.53 3.56 8.29
N ASP A 16 21.05 4.71 8.75
CA ASP A 16 20.02 4.82 9.79
C ASP A 16 18.59 4.64 9.21
N VAL A 17 18.45 4.60 7.89
CA VAL A 17 17.18 4.46 7.18
C VAL A 17 16.97 2.99 6.81
N THR A 18 16.41 2.24 7.76
CA THR A 18 16.08 0.82 7.56
C THR A 18 14.66 0.63 7.01
N PHE A 19 14.42 -0.48 6.31
CA PHE A 19 13.08 -0.85 5.87
C PHE A 19 12.07 -0.90 7.02
N ALA A 20 12.45 -1.47 8.16
CA ALA A 20 11.58 -1.55 9.34
C ALA A 20 11.24 -0.17 9.90
N ALA A 21 12.22 0.74 9.99
CA ALA A 21 12.00 2.12 10.44
C ALA A 21 11.07 2.89 9.48
N LEU A 22 11.22 2.68 8.16
CA LEU A 22 10.35 3.27 7.15
C LEU A 22 8.91 2.72 7.22
N MET A 23 8.74 1.41 7.42
CA MET A 23 7.44 0.76 7.38
C MET A 23 6.63 0.87 8.66
N GLN A 24 7.29 0.99 9.81
CA GLN A 24 6.60 1.08 11.09
C GLN A 24 5.53 2.19 11.17
N PRO A 25 5.78 3.46 10.79
CA PRO A 25 4.72 4.46 10.85
C PRO A 25 3.49 4.08 10.01
N HIS A 26 3.69 3.42 8.86
CA HIS A 26 2.59 2.95 8.03
C HIS A 26 1.80 1.81 8.69
N TRP A 27 2.48 0.83 9.29
CA TRP A 27 1.80 -0.25 10.01
C TRP A 27 1.01 0.26 11.21
N LEU A 28 1.58 1.20 11.98
CA LEU A 28 0.89 1.80 13.12
C LEU A 28 -0.35 2.57 12.68
N GLN A 29 -0.23 3.35 11.60
CA GLN A 29 -1.37 4.09 11.04
C GLN A 29 -2.46 3.13 10.55
N THR A 30 -2.13 2.12 9.75
CA THR A 30 -3.11 1.14 9.25
C THR A 30 -3.81 0.43 10.40
N ARG A 31 -3.08 0.01 11.44
CA ARG A 31 -3.68 -0.62 12.63
C ARG A 31 -4.62 0.31 13.37
N ARG A 32 -4.25 1.58 13.54
CA ARG A 32 -5.10 2.59 14.17
C ARG A 32 -6.39 2.79 13.40
N GLU A 33 -6.31 2.90 12.07
CA GLU A 33 -7.51 3.07 11.22
C GLU A 33 -8.39 1.81 11.22
N MET A 34 -7.80 0.62 11.27
CA MET A 34 -8.53 -0.65 11.36
C MET A 34 -9.32 -0.79 12.67
N GLN A 35 -8.85 -0.23 13.78
CA GLN A 35 -9.54 -0.28 15.08
C GLN A 35 -10.89 0.45 15.04
N GLU A 36 -11.04 1.46 14.19
CA GLU A 36 -12.24 2.26 14.02
C GLU A 36 -13.25 1.64 13.03
N ARG A 37 -13.09 0.36 12.69
CA ARG A 37 -13.88 -0.34 11.66
C ARG A 37 -14.41 -1.65 12.23
N SER A 38 -15.68 -1.93 11.97
CA SER A 38 -16.35 -3.13 12.49
C SER A 38 -15.85 -4.42 11.84
N VAL A 39 -15.61 -4.39 10.53
CA VAL A 39 -15.11 -5.52 9.75
C VAL A 39 -14.07 -5.03 8.74
N ILE A 40 -12.91 -5.68 8.74
CA ILE A 40 -11.82 -5.46 7.80
C ILE A 40 -11.47 -6.78 7.13
N LEU A 41 -11.29 -6.74 5.80
CA LEU A 41 -10.69 -7.84 5.06
C LEU A 41 -9.18 -7.61 4.92
N LEU A 42 -8.38 -8.57 5.38
CA LEU A 42 -6.93 -8.59 5.20
C LEU A 42 -6.58 -9.52 4.04
N ILE A 43 -6.20 -8.94 2.91
CA ILE A 43 -5.83 -9.68 1.70
C ILE A 43 -4.32 -9.89 1.73
N GLN A 44 -3.87 -11.13 1.69
CA GLN A 44 -2.45 -11.47 1.64
C GLN A 44 -2.09 -11.92 0.23
N ASP A 45 -0.96 -11.42 -0.28
CA ASP A 45 -0.42 -11.85 -1.56
C ASP A 45 1.11 -11.81 -1.55
N THR A 46 1.72 -12.70 -2.35
CA THR A 46 3.17 -12.77 -2.56
C THR A 46 3.46 -12.27 -3.97
N THR A 47 4.17 -11.16 -4.08
CA THR A 47 4.58 -10.61 -5.38
C THR A 47 6.09 -10.81 -5.61
N GLU A 48 6.46 -11.27 -6.80
CA GLU A 48 7.84 -11.28 -7.26
C GLU A 48 8.25 -9.88 -7.76
N LEU A 49 9.30 -9.33 -7.19
CA LEU A 49 9.95 -8.12 -7.70
C LEU A 49 11.10 -8.53 -8.61
N ASP A 50 10.88 -8.47 -9.92
CA ASP A 50 11.91 -8.79 -10.91
C ASP A 50 12.94 -7.66 -11.06
N LEU A 51 14.15 -7.95 -10.61
CA LEU A 51 15.29 -7.05 -10.60
C LEU A 51 16.45 -7.62 -11.44
N THR A 52 16.16 -8.54 -12.35
CA THR A 52 17.16 -9.24 -13.18
C THR A 52 18.02 -8.26 -13.98
N HIS A 53 17.43 -7.15 -14.44
CA HIS A 53 18.11 -6.08 -15.17
C HIS A 53 19.10 -5.26 -14.30
N ARG A 54 19.07 -5.40 -12.97
CA ARG A 54 19.96 -4.69 -12.03
C ARG A 54 21.21 -5.51 -11.73
N HIS A 55 22.09 -5.63 -12.72
CA HIS A 55 23.26 -6.51 -12.64
C HIS A 55 24.24 -6.21 -11.48
N LYS A 56 24.35 -4.94 -11.06
CA LYS A 56 25.24 -4.50 -9.97
C LYS A 56 24.67 -4.69 -8.56
N MET A 57 23.40 -5.08 -8.45
CA MET A 57 22.74 -5.24 -7.16
C MET A 57 23.07 -6.61 -6.56
N SER A 58 23.62 -6.59 -5.35
CA SER A 58 23.89 -7.76 -4.54
C SER A 58 22.75 -8.00 -3.54
N GLY A 59 22.75 -9.15 -2.87
CA GLY A 59 21.76 -9.47 -1.83
C GLY A 59 20.36 -9.87 -2.31
N ILE A 60 20.17 -10.10 -3.61
CA ILE A 60 18.92 -10.58 -4.20
C ILE A 60 18.95 -12.09 -4.50
N GLY A 61 17.79 -12.74 -4.38
CA GLY A 61 17.62 -14.18 -4.58
C GLY A 61 17.18 -14.55 -6.00
N GLN A 62 16.98 -15.84 -6.26
CA GLN A 62 16.38 -16.34 -7.50
C GLN A 62 14.86 -16.20 -7.45
N ILE A 63 14.24 -15.91 -8.59
CA ILE A 63 12.77 -15.81 -8.77
C ILE A 63 12.36 -16.48 -10.10
N GLY A 64 11.06 -16.75 -10.28
CA GLY A 64 10.53 -17.37 -11.50
C GLY A 64 11.11 -18.76 -11.82
N ASP A 65 11.41 -19.02 -13.10
CA ASP A 65 11.95 -20.29 -13.60
C ASP A 65 13.46 -20.47 -13.39
N LYS A 66 14.01 -19.82 -12.35
CA LYS A 66 15.45 -19.75 -12.03
C LYS A 66 16.30 -18.93 -13.00
N LYS A 67 15.70 -18.26 -13.99
CA LYS A 67 16.42 -17.30 -14.86
C LYS A 67 16.35 -15.87 -14.34
N GLY A 68 15.41 -15.57 -13.45
CA GLY A 68 15.24 -14.25 -12.85
C GLY A 68 15.97 -14.08 -11.51
N ARG A 69 16.31 -12.85 -11.16
CA ARG A 69 16.82 -12.47 -9.83
C ARG A 69 16.01 -11.31 -9.25
N GLY A 70 15.69 -11.38 -7.96
CA GLY A 70 14.81 -10.43 -7.34
C GLY A 70 14.48 -10.71 -5.88
N LEU A 71 13.31 -10.24 -5.46
CA LEU A 71 12.79 -10.39 -4.10
C LEU A 71 11.37 -10.97 -4.15
N LEU A 72 11.04 -11.81 -3.16
CA LEU A 72 9.67 -12.18 -2.88
C LEU A 72 9.13 -11.23 -1.80
N LEU A 73 8.16 -10.42 -2.16
CA LEU A 73 7.54 -9.48 -1.23
C LEU A 73 6.19 -10.03 -0.78
N GLN A 74 6.10 -10.39 0.50
CA GLN A 74 4.83 -10.69 1.14
C GLN A 74 4.18 -9.40 1.60
N THR A 75 2.97 -9.13 1.09
CA THR A 75 2.17 -7.97 1.51
C THR A 75 0.87 -8.39 2.18
N VAL A 76 0.29 -7.46 2.94
CA VAL A 76 -1.07 -7.56 3.46
C VAL A 76 -1.77 -6.23 3.21
N LEU A 77 -2.87 -6.24 2.49
CA LEU A 77 -3.70 -5.07 2.24
C LEU A 77 -4.97 -5.13 3.09
N ALA A 78 -5.18 -4.11 3.92
CA ALA A 78 -6.39 -3.96 4.71
C ALA A 78 -7.44 -3.18 3.90
N VAL A 79 -8.63 -3.76 3.73
CA VAL A 79 -9.75 -3.16 3.00
C VAL A 79 -10.98 -3.10 3.89
N VAL A 80 -11.61 -1.93 3.94
CA VAL A 80 -12.90 -1.75 4.62
C VAL A 80 -14.00 -2.37 3.78
N VAL A 81 -14.77 -3.26 4.38
CA VAL A 81 -15.96 -3.82 3.73
C VAL A 81 -17.11 -2.84 3.95
N LEU A 82 -17.47 -2.08 2.92
CA LEU A 82 -18.66 -1.24 2.95
C LEU A 82 -19.88 -2.14 2.80
N ALA A 83 -20.61 -2.32 3.90
CA ALA A 83 -21.88 -3.04 3.93
C ALA A 83 -22.97 -2.22 3.21
N THR A 84 -22.93 -2.20 1.88
CA THR A 84 -24.09 -1.88 1.03
C THR A 84 -24.33 -2.95 -0.03
N TRP A 85 -23.63 -4.09 0.05
CA TRP A 85 -23.93 -5.24 -0.79
C TRP A 85 -24.99 -6.09 -0.10
N ASP A 86 -26.25 -5.79 -0.39
CA ASP A 86 -27.29 -6.81 -0.38
C ASP A 86 -26.76 -7.98 -1.22
N ILE A 87 -26.46 -9.10 -0.56
CA ILE A 87 -26.15 -10.36 -1.23
C ILE A 87 -27.37 -10.67 -2.09
N CYS A 88 -27.23 -10.38 -3.38
CA CYS A 88 -28.25 -10.48 -4.39
C CYS A 88 -28.70 -11.94 -4.49
N SER A 89 -29.72 -12.30 -3.71
CA SER A 89 -30.27 -13.65 -3.63
C SER A 89 -31.21 -13.98 -4.79
N ARG A 90 -31.32 -13.12 -5.81
CA ARG A 90 -32.18 -13.41 -6.97
C ARG A 90 -31.75 -12.67 -8.25
N LYS A 91 -31.08 -13.45 -9.10
CA LYS A 91 -30.87 -13.39 -10.56
C LYS A 91 -30.79 -12.02 -11.29
N SER A 92 -29.77 -11.99 -12.16
CA SER A 92 -29.58 -11.21 -13.39
C SER A 92 -29.21 -9.73 -13.28
N LYS A 93 -27.90 -9.50 -13.44
CA LYS A 93 -27.23 -8.30 -13.97
C LYS A 93 -27.58 -6.97 -13.29
N CYS A 94 -26.69 -6.54 -12.39
CA CYS A 94 -26.54 -5.13 -12.05
C CYS A 94 -25.05 -4.77 -12.09
N TYR A 95 -24.63 -4.14 -13.20
CA TYR A 95 -23.40 -3.35 -13.25
C TYR A 95 -23.78 -1.92 -12.92
N THR A 96 -23.22 -1.32 -11.87
CA THR A 96 -23.20 0.15 -11.73
C THR A 96 -22.14 0.63 -10.73
N GLY A 97 -21.11 1.28 -11.29
CA GLY A 97 -20.56 2.55 -10.80
C GLY A 97 -19.82 2.56 -9.47
N ILE A 98 -18.48 2.55 -9.53
CA ILE A 98 -17.63 3.05 -8.44
C ILE A 98 -17.91 4.55 -8.30
N ARG A 99 -18.72 4.93 -7.30
CA ARG A 99 -18.87 6.32 -6.89
C ARG A 99 -17.75 6.64 -5.90
N SER A 100 -16.67 7.23 -6.40
CA SER A 100 -15.61 7.78 -5.56
C SER A 100 -16.17 8.99 -4.78
N HIS A 101 -16.52 8.79 -3.52
CA HIS A 101 -16.76 9.88 -2.59
C HIS A 101 -15.77 9.72 -1.42
N LEU A 102 -14.59 10.32 -1.61
CA LEU A 102 -13.69 10.66 -0.51
C LEU A 102 -14.13 12.00 0.07
N PRO A 103 -14.46 12.08 1.37
CA PRO A 103 -14.30 13.31 2.13
C PRO A 103 -13.10 13.11 3.07
N TYR A 104 -11.94 13.62 2.67
CA TYR A 104 -10.82 13.83 3.59
C TYR A 104 -10.42 15.29 3.47
N LEU A 105 -10.97 16.14 4.35
CA LEU A 105 -10.43 17.44 4.78
C LEU A 105 -11.47 18.13 5.66
N GLU A 106 -11.40 17.90 6.98
CA GLU A 106 -11.93 18.85 7.95
C GLU A 106 -10.77 19.17 8.91
N MET A 107 -10.00 20.19 8.54
CA MET A 107 -8.97 20.75 9.41
C MET A 107 -9.67 21.55 10.50
N HIS A 108 -9.67 21.02 11.72
CA HIS A 108 -9.94 21.83 12.90
C HIS A 108 -8.81 22.86 13.06
N HIS A 109 -9.08 24.11 12.71
CA HIS A 109 -8.34 25.24 13.24
C HIS A 109 -9.25 25.96 14.25
N GLN A 110 -9.05 25.60 15.51
CA GLN A 110 -9.62 26.29 16.66
C GLN A 110 -8.60 27.32 17.13
N GLU A 111 -8.90 28.60 16.97
CA GLU A 111 -8.31 29.67 17.77
C GLU A 111 -9.44 30.46 18.43
N ARG A 112 -9.21 30.76 19.71
CA ARG A 112 -10.14 31.38 20.65
C ARG A 112 -10.39 32.85 20.35
#